data_AF-A0AAU8KA99-F1
#
_entry.id   AF-A0AAU8KA99-F1
#
_cell.length_a   1.000
_cell.length_b   1.000
_cell.length_c   1.000
_cell.angle_alpha   90.00
_cell.angle_beta   90.00
_cell.angle_gamma   90.00
#
_symmetry.space_group_name_H-M   'P 1'
#
loop_
_entity.id
_entity.type
_entity.pdbx_description
1 polymer ?
#
loop_
_entity_poly.entity_id
_entity_poly.type
_entity_poly.pdbx_seq_one_letter_code
_entity_poly.pdbx_strand_id
1 'polypeptide(L)'
;MTTPAPEGYDPHAYAPFAVTVDLAVFTVREARLHVLLVERGQEPFRGRWALPGGFLLPRESADDAARRELAEETGLGPGTVGALHLEQLRTYTGPDRDPRMRVVSVAYAALLPDLPEPRGGGDAASARWWDADAVGPLAFDHDTILADARDRIGAKLEYSCLATAFCPAEFTLGELQQVYETVWGVELDRPNFRRKVLSAPGFVQPVGGPPRRTGGRGKPAALYRAGDATALHPPLLRPPRTDASPSSSSSATEGHDR
;
A
#
# COMPACT_ATOMS: atom_id res chain seq x y z
N MET A 1 -23.10 28.59 -2.14
CA MET A 1 -23.37 29.87 -1.46
C MET A 1 -22.59 29.84 -0.15
N THR A 2 -21.61 30.73 0.02
CA THR A 2 -20.79 30.75 1.24
C THR A 2 -21.44 31.70 2.23
N THR A 3 -21.86 31.20 3.40
CA THR A 3 -22.33 32.04 4.50
C THR A 3 -21.15 32.87 5.01
N PRO A 4 -21.27 34.21 5.13
CA PRO A 4 -20.20 35.03 5.68
C PRO A 4 -19.92 34.66 7.16
N ALA A 5 -18.69 34.88 7.60
CA ALA A 5 -18.35 34.69 9.01
C ALA A 5 -19.21 35.61 9.91
N PRO A 6 -19.56 35.18 11.14
CA PRO A 6 -20.30 36.01 12.07
C PRO A 6 -19.58 37.33 12.35
N GLU A 7 -20.35 38.39 12.58
CA GLU A 7 -19.79 39.68 13.00
C GLU A 7 -19.00 39.52 14.31
N GLY A 8 -17.77 40.04 14.35
CA GLY A 8 -16.86 39.91 15.50
C GLY A 8 -16.08 38.60 15.59
N TYR A 9 -16.21 37.67 14.63
CA TYR A 9 -15.36 36.47 14.59
C TYR A 9 -13.94 36.81 14.13
N ASP A 10 -12.95 36.58 15.01
CA ASP A 10 -11.53 36.64 14.66
C ASP A 10 -11.03 35.25 14.23
N PRO A 11 -10.76 35.03 12.93
CA PRO A 11 -10.23 33.75 12.46
C PRO A 11 -8.82 33.44 12.98
N HIS A 12 -8.13 34.42 13.55
CA HIS A 12 -6.77 34.27 14.10
C HIS A 12 -6.76 34.04 15.62
N ALA A 13 -7.92 33.94 16.26
CA ALA A 13 -8.02 33.58 17.69
C ALA A 13 -7.42 32.20 18.00
N TYR A 14 -7.25 31.36 16.99
CA TYR A 14 -6.56 30.07 17.06
C TYR A 14 -5.29 30.11 16.20
N ALA A 15 -4.19 29.59 16.74
CA ALA A 15 -2.94 29.51 16.00
C ALA A 15 -3.12 28.62 14.75
N PRO A 16 -2.86 29.14 13.53
CA PRO A 16 -2.95 28.34 12.33
C PRO A 16 -1.88 27.25 12.33
N PHE A 17 -2.23 26.07 11.84
CA PHE A 17 -1.30 24.97 11.60
C PHE A 17 -1.44 24.48 10.16
N ALA A 18 -0.42 23.81 9.65
CA ALA A 18 -0.43 23.33 8.28
C ALA A 18 -1.09 21.95 8.18
N VAL A 19 -1.73 21.69 7.04
CA VAL A 19 -2.27 20.38 6.71
C VAL A 19 -1.50 19.82 5.51
N THR A 20 -1.17 18.55 5.58
CA THR A 20 -0.45 17.79 4.55
C THR A 20 -1.25 16.54 4.18
N VAL A 21 -0.92 15.96 3.04
CA VAL A 21 -1.32 14.59 2.67
C VAL A 21 -0.07 13.75 2.51
N ASP A 22 -0.14 12.50 2.94
CA ASP A 22 0.91 11.48 2.73
C ASP A 22 0.27 10.23 2.13
N LEU A 23 0.86 9.66 1.07
CA LEU A 23 0.28 8.54 0.34
C LEU A 23 1.16 7.29 0.44
N ALA A 24 0.61 6.23 1.04
CA ALA A 24 1.19 4.89 0.97
C ALA A 24 0.61 4.13 -0.24
N VAL A 25 1.30 4.21 -1.38
CA VAL A 25 0.90 3.53 -2.62
C VAL A 25 1.68 2.24 -2.77
N PHE A 26 0.95 1.13 -2.87
CA PHE A 26 1.49 -0.21 -3.01
C PHE A 26 1.17 -0.84 -4.37
N THR A 27 2.04 -1.73 -4.79
CA THR A 27 1.84 -2.59 -5.96
C THR A 27 2.52 -3.94 -5.76
N VAL A 28 2.14 -4.95 -6.54
CA VAL A 28 2.80 -6.27 -6.54
C VAL A 28 3.67 -6.35 -7.80
N ARG A 29 4.97 -6.54 -7.61
CA ARG A 29 5.96 -6.65 -8.69
C ARG A 29 6.94 -7.75 -8.37
N GLU A 30 7.28 -8.57 -9.35
CA GLU A 30 8.25 -9.67 -9.18
C GLU A 30 7.94 -10.56 -7.97
N ALA A 31 6.65 -10.83 -7.73
CA ALA A 31 6.14 -11.58 -6.57
C ALA A 31 6.51 -10.98 -5.19
N ARG A 32 6.72 -9.66 -5.12
CA ARG A 32 6.98 -8.89 -3.90
C ARG A 32 6.05 -7.68 -3.79
N LEU A 33 5.67 -7.35 -2.57
CA LEU A 33 4.94 -6.13 -2.27
C LEU A 33 5.92 -4.95 -2.33
N HIS A 34 5.65 -4.00 -3.21
CA HIS A 34 6.43 -2.78 -3.33
C HIS A 34 5.63 -1.58 -2.84
N VAL A 35 6.33 -0.58 -2.31
CA VAL A 35 5.80 0.72 -1.93
C VAL A 35 6.51 1.83 -2.71
N LEU A 36 5.76 2.84 -3.12
CA LEU A 36 6.29 4.03 -3.76
C LEU A 36 6.90 4.95 -2.69
N LEU A 37 8.14 5.37 -2.89
CA LEU A 37 8.79 6.38 -2.07
C LEU A 37 9.45 7.47 -2.92
N VAL A 38 9.57 8.64 -2.31
CA VAL A 38 10.26 9.80 -2.86
C VAL A 38 11.46 10.17 -1.99
N GLU A 39 12.56 10.56 -2.62
CA GLU A 39 13.75 11.06 -1.94
C GLU A 39 13.61 12.57 -1.70
N ARG A 40 13.70 12.99 -0.44
CA ARG A 40 13.54 14.40 -0.06
C ARG A 40 14.69 15.26 -0.58
N GLY A 41 14.38 16.26 -1.40
CA GLY A 41 15.35 17.26 -1.86
C GLY A 41 15.69 18.35 -0.84
N GLN A 42 14.87 18.52 0.21
CA GLN A 42 14.93 19.65 1.14
C GLN A 42 15.00 19.22 2.61
N GLU A 43 15.54 20.10 3.46
CA GLU A 43 15.48 19.93 4.91
C GLU A 43 14.06 20.14 5.45
N PRO A 44 13.70 19.51 6.58
CA PRO A 44 14.45 18.49 7.33
C PRO A 44 14.52 17.16 6.56
N PHE A 45 15.44 16.28 6.96
CA PHE A 45 15.56 14.91 6.41
C PHE A 45 15.95 14.88 4.92
N ARG A 46 16.73 15.85 4.44
CA ARG A 46 17.25 15.83 3.07
C ARG A 46 17.99 14.51 2.78
N GLY A 47 17.73 13.92 1.62
CA GLY A 47 18.29 12.62 1.19
C GLY A 47 17.66 11.39 1.86
N ARG A 48 16.68 11.55 2.77
CA ARG A 48 15.89 10.43 3.28
C ARG A 48 14.71 10.13 2.35
N TRP A 49 14.27 8.88 2.39
CA TRP A 49 13.05 8.43 1.74
C TRP A 49 11.82 8.80 2.56
N ALA A 50 10.75 9.16 1.86
CA ALA A 50 9.47 9.53 2.43
C ALA A 50 8.34 8.92 1.57
N LEU A 51 7.15 8.78 2.16
CA LEU A 51 5.94 8.64 1.39
C LEU A 51 5.74 9.88 0.51
N PRO A 52 5.21 9.71 -0.71
CA PRO A 52 4.72 10.80 -1.54
C PRO A 52 3.76 11.70 -0.76
N GLY A 53 3.87 13.01 -0.91
CA GLY A 53 3.04 13.91 -0.14
C GLY A 53 3.48 15.36 -0.10
N GLY A 54 2.56 16.21 0.32
CA GLY A 54 2.78 17.66 0.36
C GLY A 54 1.65 18.41 1.04
N PHE A 55 1.73 19.73 0.98
CA PHE A 55 0.82 20.62 1.69
C PHE A 55 -0.51 20.79 0.95
N LEU A 56 -1.61 20.90 1.70
CA LEU A 56 -2.88 21.35 1.15
C LEU A 56 -2.80 22.80 0.69
N LEU A 57 -3.27 23.05 -0.52
CA LEU A 57 -3.50 24.39 -1.05
C LEU A 57 -4.82 24.99 -0.51
N PRO A 58 -4.96 26.33 -0.46
CA PRO A 58 -6.13 26.97 0.15
C PRO A 58 -7.50 26.68 -0.50
N ARG A 59 -7.52 26.10 -1.70
CA ARG A 59 -8.74 25.87 -2.49
C ARG A 59 -8.85 24.45 -3.04
N GLU A 60 -8.32 23.47 -2.30
CA GLU A 60 -8.45 22.05 -2.64
C GLU A 60 -8.87 21.23 -1.41
N SER A 61 -9.48 20.07 -1.66
CA SER A 61 -9.73 19.07 -0.62
C SER A 61 -8.47 18.23 -0.36
N ALA A 62 -8.45 17.45 0.72
CA ALA A 62 -7.39 16.48 0.95
C ALA A 62 -7.37 15.40 -0.15
N ASP A 63 -8.52 15.01 -0.68
CA ASP A 63 -8.61 14.05 -1.79
C ASP A 63 -8.01 14.62 -3.09
N ASP A 64 -8.27 15.90 -3.38
CA ASP A 64 -7.70 16.58 -4.53
C ASP A 64 -6.18 16.75 -4.36
N ALA A 65 -5.72 17.15 -3.17
CA ALA A 65 -4.31 17.27 -2.83
C ALA A 65 -3.60 15.92 -3.00
N ALA A 66 -4.17 14.83 -2.48
CA ALA A 66 -3.58 13.49 -2.59
C ALA A 66 -3.38 13.07 -4.05
N ARG A 67 -4.36 13.35 -4.91
CA ARG A 67 -4.25 13.09 -6.36
C ARG A 67 -3.20 13.99 -7.02
N ARG A 68 -3.17 15.27 -6.68
CA ARG A 68 -2.18 16.23 -7.21
C ARG A 68 -0.75 15.81 -6.86
N GLU A 69 -0.46 15.59 -5.57
CA GLU A 69 0.86 15.18 -5.08
C GLU A 69 1.29 13.86 -5.74
N LEU A 70 0.39 12.87 -5.81
CA LEU A 70 0.70 11.60 -6.48
C LEU A 70 1.05 11.80 -7.96
N ALA A 71 0.31 12.64 -8.68
CA ALA A 71 0.58 12.91 -10.10
C ALA A 71 1.93 13.62 -10.29
N GLU A 72 2.22 14.62 -9.46
CA GLU A 72 3.43 15.43 -9.52
C GLU A 72 4.70 14.60 -9.23
N GLU A 73 4.66 13.71 -8.24
CA GLU A 73 5.86 12.99 -7.79
C GLU A 73 6.12 11.66 -8.55
N THR A 74 5.11 11.11 -9.22
CA THR A 74 5.24 9.84 -9.97
C THR A 74 5.24 10.01 -11.48
N GLY A 75 4.78 11.15 -11.99
CA GLY A 75 4.55 11.35 -13.41
C GLY A 75 3.39 10.49 -13.97
N LEU A 76 2.55 9.91 -13.11
CA LEU A 76 1.33 9.23 -13.55
C LEU A 76 0.38 10.23 -14.20
N GLY A 77 -0.16 9.88 -15.37
CA GLY A 77 -1.07 10.76 -16.10
C GLY A 77 -2.37 11.04 -15.31
N PRO A 78 -3.02 12.20 -15.51
CA PRO A 78 -4.24 12.56 -14.80
C PRO A 78 -5.38 11.54 -14.91
N GLY A 79 -5.47 10.85 -16.07
CA GLY A 79 -6.45 9.77 -16.27
C GLY A 79 -6.17 8.53 -15.41
N THR A 80 -4.91 8.16 -15.24
CA THR A 80 -4.49 7.07 -14.36
C THR A 80 -4.77 7.44 -12.92
N VAL A 81 -4.29 8.61 -12.47
CA VAL A 81 -4.48 9.11 -11.10
C VAL A 81 -5.96 9.29 -10.74
N GLY A 82 -6.77 9.81 -11.67
CA GLY A 82 -8.22 9.97 -11.48
C GLY A 82 -8.97 8.64 -11.33
N ALA A 83 -8.51 7.58 -11.99
CA ALA A 83 -9.06 6.24 -11.87
C ALA A 83 -8.58 5.48 -10.63
N LEU A 84 -7.55 5.97 -9.93
CA LEU A 84 -7.07 5.34 -8.71
C LEU A 84 -8.10 5.45 -7.60
N HIS A 85 -8.39 4.30 -7.00
CA HIS A 85 -9.09 4.24 -5.73
C HIS A 85 -8.09 4.51 -4.60
N LEU A 86 -8.06 5.76 -4.14
CA LEU A 86 -7.35 6.15 -2.93
C LEU A 86 -8.31 5.99 -1.76
N GLU A 87 -7.89 5.27 -0.72
CA GLU A 87 -8.64 5.13 0.52
C GLU A 87 -7.99 5.99 1.59
N GLN A 88 -8.77 6.88 2.22
CA GLN A 88 -8.27 7.60 3.39
C GLN A 88 -7.92 6.58 4.50
N LEU A 89 -6.66 6.60 4.93
CA LEU A 89 -6.15 5.69 5.94
C LEU A 89 -6.54 6.19 7.34
N ARG A 90 -5.98 7.33 7.72
CA ARG A 90 -6.05 7.94 9.05
C ARG A 90 -5.51 9.38 8.99
N THR A 91 -5.90 10.21 9.93
CA THR A 91 -5.27 11.51 10.19
C THR A 91 -4.24 11.42 11.33
N TYR A 92 -3.03 11.90 11.09
CA TYR A 92 -1.91 11.93 12.03
C TYR A 92 -1.74 13.34 12.59
N THR A 93 -1.84 13.48 13.91
CA THR A 93 -1.98 14.77 14.59
C THR A 93 -0.92 15.03 15.67
N GLY A 94 0.09 14.15 15.75
CA GLY A 94 1.19 14.26 16.72
C GLY A 94 1.83 15.65 16.68
N PRO A 95 1.98 16.35 17.81
CA PRO A 95 2.43 17.74 17.82
C PRO A 95 3.85 17.91 17.28
N ASP A 96 4.71 16.91 17.47
CA ASP A 96 6.13 16.93 17.10
C ASP A 96 6.45 16.08 15.86
N ARG A 97 5.43 15.67 15.10
CA ARG A 97 5.63 14.82 13.90
C ARG A 97 6.47 15.49 12.81
N ASP A 98 6.38 16.82 12.74
CA ASP A 98 7.15 17.65 11.85
C ASP A 98 7.95 18.66 12.69
N PRO A 99 9.30 18.68 12.60
CA PRO A 99 10.12 19.55 13.43
C PRO A 99 10.04 21.03 13.05
N ARG A 100 9.39 21.38 11.92
CA ARG A 100 9.30 22.77 11.44
C ARG A 100 8.20 23.57 12.12
N MET A 101 7.02 22.95 12.27
CA MET A 101 5.81 23.60 12.79
C MET A 101 4.75 22.55 13.13
N ARG A 102 3.63 22.97 13.72
CA ARG A 102 2.47 22.08 13.85
C ARG A 102 1.95 21.69 12.47
N VAL A 103 1.99 20.40 12.18
CA VAL A 103 1.46 19.81 10.95
C VAL A 103 0.49 18.69 11.31
N VAL A 104 -0.65 18.66 10.63
CA VAL A 104 -1.57 17.53 10.59
C VAL A 104 -1.44 16.87 9.23
N SER A 105 -1.30 15.54 9.17
CA SER A 105 -1.30 14.82 7.89
C SER A 105 -2.56 13.97 7.74
N VAL A 106 -3.23 14.10 6.60
CA VAL A 106 -4.30 13.18 6.18
C VAL A 106 -3.68 12.15 5.26
N ALA A 107 -3.49 10.93 5.76
CA ALA A 107 -2.84 9.89 4.99
C ALA A 107 -3.84 9.09 4.15
N TYR A 108 -3.38 8.64 2.99
CA TYR A 108 -4.10 7.78 2.07
C TYR A 108 -3.32 6.49 1.81
N ALA A 109 -4.04 5.41 1.51
CA ALA A 109 -3.47 4.15 1.07
C ALA A 109 -4.06 3.73 -0.27
N ALA A 110 -3.25 3.06 -1.10
CA ALA A 110 -3.69 2.48 -2.35
C ALA A 110 -2.94 1.17 -2.62
N LEU A 111 -3.63 0.20 -3.24
CA LEU A 111 -3.05 -1.05 -3.71
C LEU A 111 -3.51 -1.26 -5.16
N LEU A 112 -2.57 -1.16 -6.11
CA LEU A 112 -2.90 -1.06 -7.53
C LEU A 112 -2.01 -1.97 -8.39
N PRO A 113 -2.58 -2.69 -9.38
CA PRO A 113 -1.80 -3.47 -10.32
C PRO A 113 -1.14 -2.57 -11.38
N ASP A 114 -0.08 -3.09 -12.00
CA ASP A 114 0.52 -2.56 -13.24
C ASP A 114 0.87 -1.07 -13.23
N LEU A 115 1.24 -0.53 -12.07
CA LEU A 115 1.73 0.85 -12.01
C LEU A 115 3.06 0.96 -12.76
N PRO A 116 3.25 1.97 -13.64
CA PRO A 116 4.50 2.19 -14.36
C PRO A 116 5.64 2.57 -13.41
N GLU A 117 6.87 2.58 -13.93
CA GLU A 117 7.99 3.18 -13.19
C GLU A 117 7.72 4.66 -12.92
N PRO A 118 7.82 5.10 -11.66
CA PRO A 118 7.67 6.52 -11.34
C PRO A 118 8.80 7.30 -12.01
N ARG A 119 8.47 8.49 -12.47
CA ARG A 119 9.44 9.49 -12.91
C ARG A 119 9.35 10.61 -11.90
N GLY A 120 10.44 10.88 -11.19
CA GLY A 120 10.49 11.99 -10.24
C GLY A 120 10.11 13.30 -10.93
N GLY A 121 9.20 14.05 -10.31
CA GLY A 121 8.82 15.41 -10.71
C GLY A 121 9.04 16.39 -9.56
N GLY A 122 9.29 17.66 -9.90
CA GLY A 122 9.41 18.75 -8.92
C GLY A 122 10.66 18.69 -8.04
N ASP A 123 10.49 18.91 -6.73
CA ASP A 123 11.55 18.99 -5.71
C ASP A 123 12.03 17.62 -5.18
N ALA A 124 11.37 16.52 -5.59
CA ALA A 124 11.81 15.17 -5.27
C ALA A 124 13.03 14.78 -6.12
N ALA A 125 14.15 14.44 -5.47
CA ALA A 125 15.39 14.12 -6.16
C ALA A 125 15.31 12.80 -6.94
N SER A 126 14.42 11.89 -6.53
CA SER A 126 14.11 10.64 -7.20
C SER A 126 12.82 10.02 -6.62
N ALA A 127 12.04 9.30 -7.44
CA ALA A 127 10.91 8.50 -7.00
C ALA A 127 11.14 7.04 -7.45
N ARG A 128 10.86 6.05 -6.61
CA ARG A 128 11.05 4.63 -6.95
C ARG A 128 10.14 3.68 -6.18
N TRP A 129 9.94 2.51 -6.76
CA TRP A 129 9.38 1.36 -6.07
C TRP A 129 10.45 0.70 -5.18
N TRP A 130 10.11 0.50 -3.91
CA TRP A 130 10.93 -0.20 -2.93
C TRP A 130 10.22 -1.48 -2.49
N ASP A 131 10.99 -2.54 -2.22
CA ASP A 131 10.47 -3.70 -1.49
C ASP A 131 9.98 -3.21 -0.12
N ALA A 132 8.68 -3.41 0.15
CA ALA A 132 8.02 -2.95 1.37
C ALA A 132 8.54 -3.64 2.64
N ASP A 133 9.26 -4.76 2.51
CA ASP A 133 9.92 -5.44 3.62
C ASP A 133 11.38 -4.98 3.83
N ALA A 134 11.95 -4.17 2.93
CA ALA A 134 13.35 -3.75 2.97
C ALA A 134 13.55 -2.24 3.16
N VAL A 135 12.51 -1.53 3.62
CA VAL A 135 12.55 -0.09 3.84
C VAL A 135 13.15 0.26 5.20
N GLY A 136 14.13 1.17 5.20
CA GLY A 136 14.78 1.74 6.40
C GLY A 136 14.11 3.03 6.87
N PRO A 137 14.55 3.65 7.98
CA PRO A 137 13.78 4.68 8.66
C PRO A 137 13.43 5.82 7.72
N LEU A 138 12.14 6.01 7.51
CA LEU A 138 11.60 7.04 6.64
C LEU A 138 11.71 8.42 7.32
N ALA A 139 11.53 9.49 6.53
CA ALA A 139 11.43 10.82 7.08
C ALA A 139 10.17 10.98 7.95
N PHE A 140 10.24 11.86 8.95
CA PHE A 140 9.11 12.14 9.86
C PHE A 140 8.60 10.89 10.60
N ASP A 141 7.29 10.71 10.67
CA ASP A 141 6.60 9.55 11.25
C ASP A 141 6.13 8.55 10.18
N HIS A 142 6.71 8.59 8.97
CA HIS A 142 6.23 7.82 7.83
C HIS A 142 6.35 6.31 7.99
N ASP A 143 7.25 5.81 8.85
CA ASP A 143 7.29 4.39 9.23
C ASP A 143 5.98 3.93 9.88
N THR A 144 5.35 4.81 10.68
CA THR A 144 4.05 4.54 11.31
C THR A 144 2.94 4.52 10.27
N ILE A 145 2.93 5.51 9.37
CA ILE A 145 1.95 5.60 8.28
C ILE A 145 2.04 4.37 7.38
N LEU A 146 3.26 3.95 7.05
CA LEU A 146 3.51 2.78 6.20
C LEU A 146 3.00 1.48 6.86
N ALA A 147 3.27 1.29 8.15
CA ALA A 147 2.80 0.12 8.89
C ALA A 147 1.26 0.07 8.93
N ASP A 148 0.61 1.18 9.30
CA ASP A 148 -0.85 1.29 9.33
C ASP A 148 -1.45 1.02 7.92
N ALA A 149 -0.81 1.53 6.87
CA ALA A 149 -1.25 1.34 5.49
C ALA A 149 -1.14 -0.12 5.04
N ARG A 150 -0.05 -0.81 5.42
CA ARG A 150 0.16 -2.23 5.12
C ARG A 150 -0.94 -3.10 5.74
N ASP A 151 -1.31 -2.80 6.98
CA ASP A 151 -2.41 -3.51 7.63
C ASP A 151 -3.76 -3.20 6.98
N ARG A 152 -3.99 -1.95 6.56
CA ARG A 152 -5.22 -1.57 5.84
C ARG A 152 -5.36 -2.33 4.52
N ILE A 153 -4.33 -2.38 3.68
CA ILE A 153 -4.41 -3.08 2.39
C ILE A 153 -4.52 -4.60 2.59
N GLY A 154 -3.88 -5.14 3.63
CA GLY A 154 -3.98 -6.55 4.00
C GLY A 154 -5.41 -6.91 4.38
N ALA A 155 -6.03 -6.12 5.26
CA ALA A 155 -7.42 -6.28 5.65
C ALA A 155 -8.37 -6.14 4.47
N LYS A 156 -8.12 -5.19 3.55
CA LYS A 156 -8.94 -4.98 2.34
C LYS A 156 -9.07 -6.26 1.49
N LEU A 157 -8.01 -7.05 1.39
CA LEU A 157 -8.03 -8.33 0.65
C LEU A 157 -8.87 -9.42 1.33
N GLU A 158 -9.16 -9.29 2.63
CA GLU A 158 -9.97 -10.29 3.34
C GLU A 158 -11.44 -10.27 2.88
N TYR A 159 -11.94 -9.10 2.46
CA TYR A 159 -13.35 -8.88 2.15
C TYR A 159 -13.61 -8.36 0.73
N SER A 160 -12.59 -8.20 -0.11
CA SER A 160 -12.74 -7.73 -1.50
C SER A 160 -12.11 -8.68 -2.52
N CYS A 161 -12.60 -8.62 -3.75
CA CYS A 161 -12.07 -9.40 -4.87
C CYS A 161 -10.81 -8.76 -5.52
N LEU A 162 -10.23 -7.72 -4.91
CA LEU A 162 -9.16 -6.89 -5.45
C LEU A 162 -7.92 -7.69 -5.89
N ALA A 163 -7.62 -8.81 -5.22
CA ALA A 163 -6.48 -9.67 -5.57
C ALA A 163 -6.51 -10.16 -7.04
N THR A 164 -7.70 -10.32 -7.64
CA THR A 164 -7.82 -10.75 -9.04
C THR A 164 -7.30 -9.71 -10.03
N ALA A 165 -7.28 -8.43 -9.66
CA ALA A 165 -6.76 -7.36 -10.51
C ALA A 165 -5.23 -7.44 -10.68
N PHE A 166 -4.53 -8.18 -9.81
CA PHE A 166 -3.09 -8.43 -9.90
C PHE A 166 -2.74 -9.70 -10.69
N CYS A 167 -3.75 -10.40 -11.19
CA CYS A 167 -3.58 -11.60 -12.00
C CYS A 167 -3.70 -11.26 -13.49
N PRO A 168 -3.11 -12.06 -14.41
CA PRO A 168 -3.42 -11.98 -15.83
C PRO A 168 -4.92 -12.18 -16.09
N ALA A 169 -5.41 -11.82 -17.28
CA ALA A 169 -6.83 -11.99 -17.64
C ALA A 169 -7.35 -13.44 -17.44
N GLU A 170 -6.48 -14.43 -17.66
CA GLU A 170 -6.71 -15.84 -17.31
C GLU A 170 -5.58 -16.35 -16.42
N PHE A 171 -5.95 -16.78 -15.21
CA PHE A 171 -5.02 -17.15 -14.15
C PHE A 171 -5.34 -18.50 -13.52
N THR A 172 -4.35 -19.08 -12.87
CA THR A 172 -4.53 -20.26 -12.02
C THR A 172 -4.81 -19.84 -10.58
N LEU A 173 -5.48 -20.68 -9.80
CA LEU A 173 -5.66 -20.41 -8.36
C LEU A 173 -4.32 -20.31 -7.59
N GLY A 174 -3.25 -20.90 -8.12
CA GLY A 174 -1.90 -20.75 -7.55
C GLY A 174 -1.33 -19.35 -7.74
N GLU A 175 -1.61 -18.70 -8.86
CA GLU A 175 -1.20 -17.29 -9.08
C GLU A 175 -2.02 -16.34 -8.21
N LEU A 176 -3.32 -16.57 -8.09
CA LEU A 176 -4.15 -15.81 -7.15
C LEU A 176 -3.67 -16.01 -5.72
N GLN A 177 -3.32 -17.24 -5.32
CA GLN A 177 -2.74 -17.52 -4.01
C GLN A 177 -1.45 -16.73 -3.80
N GLN A 178 -0.55 -16.71 -4.78
CA GLN A 178 0.71 -15.97 -4.71
C GLN A 178 0.48 -14.47 -4.45
N VAL A 179 -0.57 -13.87 -5.02
CA VAL A 179 -0.93 -12.46 -4.74
C VAL A 179 -1.27 -12.28 -3.26
N TYR A 180 -2.13 -13.14 -2.71
CA TYR A 180 -2.48 -13.09 -1.28
C TYR A 180 -1.27 -13.28 -0.37
N GLU A 181 -0.43 -14.28 -0.65
CA GLU A 181 0.78 -14.57 0.11
C GLU A 181 1.77 -13.39 0.07
N THR A 182 1.89 -12.75 -1.10
CA THR A 182 2.76 -11.58 -1.29
C THR A 182 2.29 -10.37 -0.48
N VAL A 183 0.98 -10.07 -0.50
CA VAL A 183 0.44 -8.90 0.21
C VAL A 183 0.37 -9.14 1.71
N TRP A 184 0.00 -10.35 2.15
CA TRP A 184 -0.08 -10.69 3.57
C TRP A 184 1.25 -11.07 4.21
N GLY A 185 2.26 -11.43 3.41
CA GLY A 185 3.57 -11.88 3.89
C GLY A 185 3.49 -13.16 4.71
N VAL A 186 2.61 -14.10 4.33
CA VAL A 186 2.41 -15.41 4.97
C VAL A 186 2.17 -16.47 3.90
N GLU A 187 2.53 -17.72 4.17
CA GLU A 187 2.18 -18.85 3.32
C GLU A 187 0.75 -19.33 3.60
N LEU A 188 0.02 -19.72 2.55
CA LEU A 188 -1.35 -20.21 2.64
C LEU A 188 -1.44 -21.70 2.34
N ASP A 189 -2.29 -22.40 3.10
CA ASP A 189 -2.62 -23.79 2.81
C ASP A 189 -3.39 -23.91 1.48
N ARG A 190 -2.76 -24.54 0.48
CA ARG A 190 -3.28 -24.61 -0.90
C ARG A 190 -4.68 -25.25 -0.98
N PRO A 191 -4.95 -26.42 -0.34
CA PRO A 191 -6.29 -27.02 -0.36
C PRO A 191 -7.37 -26.11 0.26
N ASN A 192 -7.09 -25.51 1.42
CA ASN A 192 -8.04 -24.62 2.09
C ASN A 192 -8.29 -23.34 1.28
N PHE A 193 -7.25 -22.72 0.76
CA PHE A 193 -7.36 -21.54 -0.11
C PHE A 193 -8.24 -21.85 -1.32
N ARG A 194 -7.94 -22.94 -2.05
CA ARG A 194 -8.75 -23.39 -3.19
C ARG A 194 -10.22 -23.57 -2.81
N ARG A 195 -10.50 -24.26 -1.70
CA ARG A 195 -11.88 -24.48 -1.23
C ARG A 195 -12.60 -23.16 -0.98
N LYS A 196 -11.95 -22.22 -0.27
CA LYS A 196 -12.53 -20.90 0.04
C LYS A 196 -12.83 -20.10 -1.22
N VAL A 197 -11.87 -19.99 -2.14
CA VAL A 197 -12.03 -19.27 -3.41
C VAL A 197 -13.20 -19.83 -4.22
N LEU A 198 -13.27 -21.16 -4.37
CA LEU A 198 -14.33 -21.79 -5.17
C LEU A 198 -15.70 -21.77 -4.51
N SER A 199 -15.75 -21.62 -3.18
CA SER A 199 -17.01 -21.49 -2.44
C SER A 199 -17.56 -20.05 -2.40
N ALA A 200 -16.74 -19.05 -2.72
CA ALA A 200 -17.13 -17.65 -2.72
C ALA A 200 -17.88 -17.31 -4.03
N PRO A 201 -19.20 -17.02 -3.97
CA PRO A 201 -19.99 -16.76 -5.16
C PRO A 201 -19.48 -15.54 -5.95
N GLY A 202 -19.36 -15.68 -7.26
CA GLY A 202 -18.95 -14.58 -8.14
C GLY A 202 -17.50 -14.13 -7.99
N PHE A 203 -16.68 -14.79 -7.16
CA PHE A 203 -15.27 -14.39 -6.99
C PHE A 203 -14.42 -14.71 -8.23
N VAL A 204 -14.54 -15.96 -8.72
CA VAL A 204 -13.82 -16.43 -9.91
C VAL A 204 -14.75 -17.23 -10.81
N GLN A 205 -14.50 -17.18 -12.11
CA GLN A 205 -15.24 -17.97 -13.11
C GLN A 205 -14.29 -18.95 -13.80
N PRO A 206 -14.65 -20.23 -13.94
CA PRO A 206 -13.82 -21.19 -14.66
C PRO A 206 -13.75 -20.83 -16.15
N VAL A 207 -12.56 -20.93 -16.72
CA VAL A 207 -12.33 -20.79 -18.16
C VAL A 207 -12.31 -22.19 -18.78
N GLY A 208 -13.16 -22.41 -19.80
CA GLY A 208 -13.15 -23.65 -20.56
C GLY A 208 -11.90 -23.76 -21.42
N GLY A 209 -11.30 -24.95 -21.52
CA GLY A 209 -10.11 -25.17 -22.35
C GLY A 209 -9.08 -26.09 -21.70
N PRO A 210 -7.96 -26.35 -22.38
CA PRO A 210 -6.90 -27.18 -21.83
C PRO A 210 -6.25 -26.49 -20.63
N PRO A 211 -5.97 -27.23 -19.54
CA PRO A 211 -5.31 -26.68 -18.37
C PRO A 211 -3.88 -26.22 -18.69
N ARG A 212 -3.40 -25.16 -18.02
CA ARG A 212 -2.07 -24.60 -18.23
C ARG A 212 -1.02 -25.40 -17.48
N ARG A 213 0.06 -25.78 -18.17
CA ARG A 213 1.27 -26.28 -17.51
C ARG A 213 1.92 -25.12 -16.77
N THR A 214 1.97 -25.20 -15.46
CA THR A 214 2.84 -24.35 -14.64
C THR A 214 4.24 -24.97 -14.64
N GLY A 215 5.30 -24.18 -14.62
CA GLY A 215 6.70 -24.65 -14.83
C GLY A 215 7.24 -25.67 -13.81
N GLY A 216 6.43 -26.12 -12.84
CA GLY A 216 6.81 -27.09 -11.82
C GLY A 216 6.41 -28.54 -12.15
N ARG A 217 6.89 -29.48 -11.32
CA ARG A 217 6.42 -30.88 -11.35
C ARG A 217 5.00 -30.95 -10.79
N GLY A 218 3.99 -31.00 -11.66
CA GLY A 218 2.59 -31.08 -11.25
C GLY A 218 1.65 -31.34 -12.40
N LYS A 219 0.40 -31.69 -12.07
CA LYS A 219 -0.68 -31.74 -13.06
C LYS A 219 -0.94 -30.32 -13.59
N PRO A 220 -1.26 -30.18 -14.88
CA PRO A 220 -1.72 -28.91 -15.44
C PRO A 220 -2.86 -28.31 -14.60
N ALA A 221 -2.82 -26.99 -14.38
CA ALA A 221 -3.77 -26.27 -13.55
C ALA A 221 -4.95 -25.72 -14.38
N ALA A 222 -6.17 -25.81 -13.85
CA ALA A 222 -7.34 -25.18 -14.44
C ALA A 222 -7.19 -23.65 -14.43
N LEU A 223 -7.75 -23.00 -15.46
CA LEU A 223 -7.75 -21.55 -15.61
C LEU A 223 -9.08 -20.95 -15.14
N TYR A 224 -8.96 -19.74 -14.63
CA TYR A 224 -10.04 -18.92 -14.10
C TYR A 224 -9.87 -17.48 -14.58
N ARG A 225 -10.96 -16.72 -14.57
CA ARG A 225 -10.95 -15.26 -14.71
C ARG A 225 -11.66 -14.64 -13.51
N ALA A 226 -11.49 -13.33 -13.32
CA ALA A 226 -12.26 -12.59 -12.32
C ALA A 226 -13.76 -12.77 -12.58
N GLY A 227 -14.54 -12.97 -11.51
CA GLY A 227 -15.99 -12.92 -11.59
C GLY A 227 -16.52 -11.49 -11.46
N ASP A 228 -17.82 -11.37 -11.22
CA ASP A 228 -18.56 -10.11 -11.12
C ASP A 228 -18.71 -9.61 -9.69
N ALA A 229 -18.33 -10.41 -8.68
CA ALA A 229 -18.36 -9.99 -7.29
C ALA A 229 -17.26 -8.97 -7.00
N THR A 230 -17.60 -7.92 -6.26
CA THR A 230 -16.64 -6.93 -5.75
C THR A 230 -16.24 -7.20 -4.30
N ALA A 231 -17.06 -7.96 -3.56
CA ALA A 231 -16.87 -8.33 -2.17
C ALA A 231 -16.87 -9.85 -1.99
N LEU A 232 -16.14 -10.31 -0.97
CA LEU A 232 -16.02 -11.73 -0.62
C LEU A 232 -17.02 -12.11 0.47
N HIS A 233 -17.85 -13.13 0.19
CA HIS A 233 -18.73 -13.73 1.18
C HIS A 233 -18.72 -15.27 1.05
N PRO A 234 -18.20 -16.02 2.04
CA PRO A 234 -17.55 -15.54 3.27
C PRO A 234 -16.18 -14.88 3.00
N PRO A 235 -15.65 -14.05 3.92
CA PRO A 235 -14.34 -13.43 3.77
C PRO A 235 -13.19 -14.45 3.81
N LEU A 236 -12.10 -14.14 3.12
CA LEU A 236 -10.84 -14.88 3.22
C LEU A 236 -9.99 -14.26 4.32
N LEU A 237 -10.09 -14.78 5.54
CA LEU A 237 -9.33 -14.25 6.68
C LEU A 237 -7.82 -14.50 6.54
N ARG A 238 -7.04 -13.45 6.79
CA ARG A 238 -5.57 -13.49 6.88
C ARG A 238 -5.16 -14.34 8.10
N PRO A 239 -4.30 -15.36 7.92
CA PRO A 239 -3.71 -16.06 9.07
C PRO A 239 -2.89 -15.10 9.94
N PRO A 240 -2.80 -15.34 11.26
CA PRO A 240 -1.87 -14.59 12.10
C PRO A 240 -0.44 -14.78 11.57
N ARG A 241 0.35 -13.70 11.55
CA ARG A 241 1.78 -13.79 11.21
C ARG A 241 2.42 -14.69 12.27
N THR A 242 3.07 -15.77 11.83
CA THR A 242 3.89 -16.55 12.75
C THR A 242 5.15 -15.73 12.96
N ASP A 243 5.34 -15.15 14.14
CA ASP A 243 6.57 -14.43 14.45
C ASP A 243 7.74 -15.39 14.19
N ALA A 244 8.59 -15.03 13.23
CA ALA A 244 9.89 -15.68 13.09
C ALA A 244 10.60 -15.45 14.42
N SER A 245 10.74 -16.51 15.21
CA SER A 245 11.43 -16.44 16.50
C SER A 245 12.81 -15.82 16.26
N PRO A 246 13.24 -14.82 17.06
CA PRO A 246 14.60 -14.34 16.96
C PRO A 246 15.51 -15.53 17.19
N SER A 247 16.41 -15.80 16.23
CA SER A 247 17.44 -16.80 16.37
C SER A 247 18.26 -16.45 17.60
N SER A 248 18.01 -17.18 18.69
CA SER A 248 18.82 -17.15 19.89
C SER A 248 20.18 -17.76 19.55
N SER A 249 21.11 -16.91 19.12
CA SER A 249 22.53 -17.26 19.18
C SER A 249 23.06 -16.86 20.55
N SER A 250 22.86 -17.76 21.52
CA SER A 250 23.73 -17.87 22.68
C SER A 250 24.21 -19.32 22.76
N SER A 251 25.47 -19.53 22.47
CA SER A 251 26.29 -20.48 23.23
C SER A 251 27.74 -20.05 23.14
N ALA A 252 28.28 -19.81 24.33
CA ALA A 252 29.69 -19.69 24.61
C ALA A 252 30.42 -20.98 24.21
N THR A 253 31.67 -20.83 23.79
CA THR A 253 32.68 -21.87 23.99
C THR A 253 33.89 -21.20 24.61
N GLU A 254 34.07 -21.45 25.92
CA GLU A 254 35.38 -21.40 26.57
C GLU A 254 36.34 -22.37 25.85
N GLY A 255 37.59 -21.95 25.66
CA GLY A 255 38.60 -22.78 25.00
C GLY A 255 39.99 -22.14 24.99
N HIS A 256 40.62 -22.14 26.16
CA HIS A 256 42.05 -22.33 26.44
C HIS A 256 43.02 -22.44 25.22
N ASP A 257 44.04 -21.56 25.13
CA ASP A 257 45.45 -21.98 25.10
C ASP A 257 46.42 -20.77 25.23
N ARG A 258 47.34 -20.91 26.21
CA ARG A 258 48.72 -20.39 26.35
C ARG A 258 49.04 -18.89 26.27
#